data_AF-A0A7Z9ZXC4-F1
#
_entry.id   AF-A0A7Z9ZXC4-F1
#
_cell.length_a   1.000
_cell.length_b   1.000
_cell.length_c   1.000
_cell.angle_alpha   90.00
_cell.angle_beta   90.00
_cell.angle_gamma   90.00
#
_symmetry.space_group_name_H-M   'P 1'
#
loop_
_entity.id
_entity.type
_entity.pdbx_description
1 polymer ?
#
loop_
_entity_poly.entity_id
_entity_poly.type
_entity_poly.pdbx_seq_one_letter_code
_entity_poly.pdbx_strand_id
1 'polypeptide(L)'
;MQPEVEVSAGYDVQFLCSEDMRTFLCYLRNIAGTKPIWSHPVTEGHSWGYIRFRRRRRVFVRINLPLRCKWLVAYDLDAGRSSHLKFHRSNGLDLGETEHDFVLLATPEL
;
A
#
# COMPACT_ATOMS: atom_id res chain seq x y z
N MET A 1 -18.99 -6.07 -5.98
CA MET A 1 -18.59 -4.79 -5.37
C MET A 1 -17.13 -4.56 -5.76
N GLN A 2 -16.77 -3.42 -6.36
CA GLN A 2 -15.36 -3.13 -6.66
C GLN A 2 -14.65 -2.75 -5.37
N PRO A 3 -13.43 -3.26 -5.10
CA PRO A 3 -12.65 -2.87 -3.93
C PRO A 3 -12.25 -1.38 -4.01
N GLU A 4 -12.17 -0.73 -2.86
CA GLU A 4 -11.90 0.71 -2.77
C GLU A 4 -10.44 1.05 -3.13
N VAL A 5 -9.51 0.16 -2.81
CA VAL A 5 -8.11 0.22 -3.23
C VAL A 5 -7.66 -1.16 -3.70
N GLU A 6 -7.05 -1.21 -4.87
CA GLU A 6 -6.45 -2.41 -5.47
C GLU A 6 -4.94 -2.21 -5.59
N VAL A 7 -4.18 -3.28 -5.37
CA VAL A 7 -2.73 -3.29 -5.55
C VAL A 7 -2.29 -4.54 -6.31
N SER A 8 -1.17 -4.44 -7.03
CA SER A 8 -0.49 -5.58 -7.66
C SER A 8 -0.32 -6.76 -6.70
N ALA A 9 -0.42 -7.98 -7.25
CA ALA A 9 -0.10 -9.20 -6.51
C ALA A 9 1.31 -9.15 -5.90
N GLY A 10 1.45 -9.65 -4.66
CA GLY A 10 2.69 -9.55 -3.89
C GLY A 10 2.77 -8.30 -3.02
N TYR A 11 1.73 -7.47 -3.03
CA TYR A 11 1.53 -6.40 -2.08
C TYR A 11 0.22 -6.59 -1.33
N ASP A 12 0.23 -6.17 -0.07
CA ASP A 12 -0.95 -6.02 0.75
C ASP A 12 -1.23 -4.53 0.97
N VAL A 13 -2.48 -4.18 1.21
CA VAL A 13 -2.91 -2.78 1.31
C VAL A 13 -3.78 -2.55 2.52
N GLN A 14 -3.49 -1.48 3.25
CA GLN A 14 -4.34 -0.94 4.30
C GLN A 14 -4.50 0.55 4.05
N PHE A 15 -5.70 1.09 4.24
CA PHE A 15 -5.93 2.52 4.04
C PHE A 15 -6.91 3.09 5.06
N LEU A 16 -6.81 4.40 5.24
CA LEU A 16 -7.73 5.24 5.98
C LEU A 16 -8.10 6.43 5.08
N CYS A 17 -9.37 6.81 5.10
CA CYS A 17 -9.88 7.94 4.37
C CYS A 17 -10.81 8.74 5.28
N SER A 18 -10.72 10.07 5.24
CA SER A 18 -11.68 10.92 5.95
C SER A 18 -13.07 10.80 5.33
N GLU A 19 -14.12 11.05 6.13
CA GLU A 19 -15.51 10.99 5.67
C GLU A 19 -15.79 11.99 4.54
N ASP A 20 -15.13 13.16 4.57
CA ASP A 20 -15.24 14.20 3.56
C ASP A 20 -14.37 13.94 2.31
N MET A 21 -13.61 12.84 2.30
CA MET A 21 -12.76 12.36 1.20
C MET A 21 -11.64 13.34 0.83
N ARG A 22 -11.23 14.20 1.77
CA ARG A 22 -10.15 15.18 1.58
C ARG A 22 -8.79 14.68 2.06
N THR A 23 -8.79 13.75 3.02
CA THR A 23 -7.57 13.17 3.59
C THR A 23 -7.56 11.68 3.36
N PHE A 24 -6.42 11.17 2.90
CA PHE A 24 -6.21 9.77 2.58
C PHE A 24 -4.81 9.34 2.99
N LEU A 25 -4.74 8.16 3.61
CA LEU A 25 -3.50 7.49 3.98
C LEU A 25 -3.62 6.04 3.52
N CYS A 26 -2.67 5.57 2.73
CA CYS A 26 -2.63 4.18 2.28
C CYS A 26 -1.24 3.60 2.44
N TYR A 27 -1.14 2.52 3.20
CA TYR A 27 0.07 1.76 3.41
C TYR A 27 0.09 0.57 2.46
N LEU A 28 1.15 0.50 1.65
CA LEU A 28 1.42 -0.58 0.72
C LEU A 28 2.58 -1.41 1.28
N ARG A 29 2.26 -2.66 1.62
CA ARG A 29 3.22 -3.58 2.23
C ARG A 29 3.66 -4.61 1.22
N ASN A 30 4.95 -4.68 0.89
CA ASN A 30 5.48 -5.77 0.09
C ASN A 30 5.42 -7.06 0.90
N ILE A 31 4.60 -8.01 0.44
CA ILE A 31 4.46 -9.36 1.01
C ILE A 31 5.01 -10.42 0.04
N ALA A 32 5.64 -10.01 -1.06
CA ALA A 32 6.20 -10.93 -2.03
C ALA A 32 7.35 -11.73 -1.42
N GLY A 33 7.29 -13.06 -1.56
CA GLY A 33 8.27 -13.96 -0.97
C GLY A 33 8.07 -14.24 0.53
N THR A 34 6.95 -13.81 1.10
CA THR A 34 6.56 -14.19 2.46
C THR A 34 6.42 -15.70 2.58
N LYS A 35 7.00 -16.26 3.64
CA LYS A 35 6.86 -17.68 3.98
C LYS A 35 6.23 -17.81 5.37
N PRO A 36 5.22 -18.70 5.53
CA PRO A 36 4.70 -18.99 6.85
C PRO A 36 5.84 -19.54 7.73
N ILE A 37 5.89 -19.09 8.98
CA ILE A 37 6.66 -19.81 9.99
C ILE A 37 5.79 -20.99 10.38
N TRP A 38 6.22 -22.20 10.02
CA TRP A 38 5.59 -23.42 10.53
C TRP A 38 5.97 -23.54 12.00
N SER A 39 5.29 -22.81 12.87
CA SER A 39 5.34 -23.11 14.30
C SER A 39 4.47 -24.34 14.52
N HIS A 40 5.04 -25.37 15.15
CA HIS A 40 4.26 -26.43 15.80
C HIS A 40 3.11 -25.80 16.61
N PRO A 41 1.97 -26.50 16.83
CA PRO A 41 0.85 -25.93 17.55
C PRO A 41 1.31 -25.48 18.94
N VAL A 42 1.51 -24.18 19.08
CA VAL A 42 1.89 -23.56 20.35
C VAL A 42 0.58 -23.28 21.07
N THR A 43 0.43 -23.86 22.25
CA THR A 43 -0.79 -23.97 23.04
C THR A 43 -1.40 -22.65 23.52
N GLU A 44 -0.86 -21.48 23.17
CA GLU A 44 -1.32 -20.21 23.72
C GLU A 44 -1.27 -19.08 22.67
N GLY A 45 -2.45 -18.64 22.22
CA GLY A 45 -2.75 -17.24 21.88
C GLY A 45 -1.99 -16.48 20.79
N HIS A 46 -0.98 -17.06 20.12
CA HIS A 46 -0.17 -16.33 19.15
C HIS A 46 -0.70 -16.44 17.72
N SER A 47 -0.81 -15.30 17.04
CA SER A 47 -1.11 -15.20 15.61
C SER A 47 -0.02 -15.91 14.79
N TRP A 48 -0.42 -16.52 13.67
CA TRP A 48 0.52 -17.18 12.75
C TRP A 48 1.61 -16.19 12.31
N GLY A 49 2.86 -16.49 12.68
CA GLY A 49 4.02 -15.69 12.27
C GLY A 49 4.43 -15.98 10.82
N TYR A 50 5.07 -15.01 10.19
CA TYR A 50 5.67 -15.20 8.87
C TYR A 50 7.01 -14.48 8.75
N ILE A 51 7.92 -15.01 7.93
CA ILE A 51 9.16 -14.35 7.55
C ILE A 51 8.94 -13.66 6.20
N ARG A 52 9.31 -12.38 6.12
CA ARG A 52 9.12 -11.54 4.94
C ARG A 52 10.42 -11.34 4.17
N PHE A 53 10.65 -12.18 3.17
CA PHE A 53 11.83 -12.11 2.29
C PHE A 53 11.61 -11.18 1.08
N ARG A 54 11.08 -9.97 1.31
CA ARG A 54 10.61 -9.00 0.29
C ARG A 54 11.30 -9.19 -1.06
N ARG A 55 10.51 -9.44 -2.11
CA ARG A 55 11.03 -9.63 -3.48
C ARG A 55 10.63 -8.46 -4.35
N ARG A 56 11.51 -8.14 -5.32
CA ARG A 56 11.19 -7.18 -6.38
C ARG A 56 9.91 -7.58 -7.09
N ARG A 57 8.98 -6.64 -7.17
CA ARG A 57 7.69 -6.75 -7.84
C ARG A 57 7.30 -5.37 -8.39
N ARG A 58 6.55 -5.37 -9.48
CA ARG A 58 5.97 -4.14 -10.02
C ARG A 58 4.77 -3.72 -9.19
N VAL A 59 4.79 -2.49 -8.71
CA VAL A 59 3.76 -1.94 -7.83
C VAL A 59 2.84 -1.05 -8.63
N PHE A 60 1.61 -1.50 -8.82
CA PHE A 60 0.54 -0.73 -9.43
C PHE A 60 -0.61 -0.64 -8.44
N VAL A 61 -1.12 0.57 -8.24
CA VAL A 61 -2.15 0.87 -7.25
C VAL A 61 -3.31 1.54 -7.94
N ARG A 62 -4.54 1.06 -7.73
CA ARG A 62 -5.76 1.73 -8.20
C ARG A 62 -6.56 2.15 -6.98
N ILE A 63 -6.90 3.45 -6.91
CA ILE A 63 -7.73 4.01 -5.84
C ILE A 63 -9.07 4.39 -6.47
N ASN A 64 -10.13 3.70 -6.05
CA ASN A 64 -11.49 3.88 -6.55
C ASN A 64 -12.33 4.85 -5.70
N LEU A 65 -11.74 5.36 -4.61
CA LEU A 65 -12.33 6.38 -3.74
C LEU A 65 -12.50 7.73 -4.47
N PRO A 66 -13.58 8.48 -4.19
CA PRO A 66 -13.83 9.80 -4.77
C PRO A 66 -12.98 10.90 -4.08
N LEU A 67 -11.66 10.70 -4.01
CA LEU A 67 -10.75 11.64 -3.35
C LEU A 67 -10.82 13.02 -4.01
N ARG A 68 -10.88 14.07 -3.18
CA ARG A 68 -10.94 15.47 -3.64
C ARG A 68 -9.55 16.09 -3.80
N CYS A 69 -8.63 15.35 -4.43
CA CYS A 69 -7.25 15.78 -4.66
C CYS A 69 -6.84 15.56 -6.12
N LYS A 70 -5.86 16.33 -6.60
CA LYS A 70 -5.24 16.14 -7.93
C LYS A 70 -3.87 15.46 -7.85
N TRP A 71 -3.28 15.45 -6.67
CA TRP A 71 -1.96 14.91 -6.42
C TRP A 71 -1.99 14.02 -5.19
N LEU A 72 -1.10 13.04 -5.19
CA LEU A 72 -0.77 12.19 -4.07
C LEU A 72 0.72 12.29 -3.81
N VAL A 73 1.13 12.13 -2.57
CA VAL A 73 2.53 11.95 -2.22
C VAL A 73 2.76 10.47 -1.96
N ALA A 74 3.68 9.87 -2.70
CA ALA A 74 4.19 8.54 -2.42
C ALA A 74 5.51 8.65 -1.67
N TYR A 75 5.51 8.23 -0.41
CA TYR A 75 6.69 8.11 0.44
C TYR A 75 7.21 6.67 0.40
N ASP A 76 8.42 6.50 -0.11
CA ASP A 76 9.17 5.25 -0.11
C ASP A 76 9.80 5.07 1.28
N LEU A 77 9.28 4.13 2.06
CA LEU A 77 9.67 3.93 3.46
C LEU A 77 11.09 3.40 3.61
N ASP A 78 11.57 2.67 2.60
CA ASP A 78 12.91 2.07 2.60
C ASP A 78 13.97 3.06 2.12
N ALA A 79 13.65 3.87 1.09
CA ALA A 79 14.58 4.86 0.56
C ALA A 79 14.52 6.22 1.27
N GLY A 80 13.50 6.47 2.11
CA GLY A 80 13.33 7.72 2.83
C GLY A 80 13.05 8.93 1.94
N ARG A 81 12.40 8.72 0.78
CA ARG A 81 12.15 9.76 -0.24
C ARG A 81 10.68 9.85 -0.62
N SER A 82 10.22 11.05 -0.93
CA SER A 82 8.87 11.30 -1.43
C SER A 82 8.86 11.61 -2.93
N SER A 83 7.75 11.28 -3.58
CA SER A 83 7.46 11.66 -4.96
C SER A 83 6.01 12.16 -5.07
N HIS A 84 5.79 13.23 -5.84
CA HIS A 84 4.46 13.75 -6.12
C HIS A 84 3.92 13.08 -7.38
N LEU A 85 2.78 12.41 -7.22
CA LEU A 85 2.12 11.64 -8.27
C LEU A 85 0.80 12.29 -8.63
N LYS A 86 0.58 12.51 -9.92
CA LYS A 86 -0.70 13.05 -10.39
C LYS A 86 -1.77 11.98 -10.22
N PHE A 87 -2.85 12.31 -9.53
CA PHE A 87 -3.96 11.42 -9.28
C PHE A 87 -5.13 11.70 -10.24
N HIS A 88 -5.61 10.63 -10.85
CA HIS A 88 -6.84 10.62 -11.60
C HIS A 88 -7.63 9.41 -11.19
N ARG A 89 -8.86 9.62 -10.69
CA ARG A 89 -9.80 8.53 -10.41
C ARG A 89 -9.90 7.65 -11.66
N SER A 90 -9.87 6.33 -11.45
CA SER A 90 -9.86 5.29 -12.51
C SER A 90 -8.50 5.00 -13.17
N ASN A 91 -7.55 5.94 -13.13
CA ASN A 91 -6.18 5.65 -13.53
C ASN A 91 -5.42 5.06 -12.33
N GLY A 92 -4.70 3.97 -12.55
CA GLY A 92 -3.80 3.49 -11.51
C GLY A 92 -2.48 4.25 -11.51
N LEU A 93 -1.77 4.13 -10.41
CA LEU A 93 -0.46 4.72 -10.13
C LEU A 93 0.56 3.60 -10.24
N ASP A 94 1.52 3.76 -11.14
CA ASP A 94 2.66 2.84 -11.25
C ASP A 94 3.83 3.40 -10.44
N LEU A 95 4.23 2.70 -9.39
CA LEU A 95 5.39 3.05 -8.56
C LEU A 95 6.66 2.31 -9.04
N GLY A 96 6.56 1.57 -10.15
CA GLY A 96 7.67 0.84 -10.76
C GLY A 96 7.94 -0.51 -10.12
N GLU A 97 9.09 -1.09 -10.46
CA GLU A 97 9.55 -2.37 -9.92
C GLU A 97 10.48 -2.15 -8.72
N THR A 98 10.12 -2.72 -7.57
CA THR A 98 10.79 -2.46 -6.29
C THR A 98 10.51 -3.57 -5.28
N GLU A 99 11.31 -3.62 -4.21
CA GLU A 99 11.10 -4.47 -3.04
C GLU A 99 10.61 -3.68 -1.80
N HIS A 100 10.36 -2.39 -1.96
CA HIS A 100 10.09 -1.46 -0.87
C HIS A 100 8.63 -1.45 -0.43
N ASP A 101 8.41 -0.96 0.78
CA ASP A 101 7.10 -0.56 1.30
C ASP A 101 6.85 0.93 1.00
N PHE A 102 5.58 1.32 0.87
CA PHE A 102 5.21 2.70 0.56
C PHE A 102 4.07 3.21 1.43
N VAL A 103 4.04 4.52 1.61
CA VAL A 103 2.87 5.25 2.11
C VAL A 103 2.41 6.22 1.03
N LEU A 104 1.14 6.14 0.65
CA LEU A 104 0.47 7.12 -0.20
C LEU A 104 -0.37 8.07 0.66
N LEU A 105 -0.25 9.37 0.40
CA LEU A 105 -0.90 10.43 1.16
C LEU A 105 -1.66 11.38 0.23
N ALA A 106 -2.86 11.75 0.64
CA ALA A 106 -3.56 12.94 0.17
C ALA A 106 -3.92 13.80 1.38
N THR A 107 -3.60 15.09 1.35
CA THR A 107 -4.13 16.07 2.30
C THR A 107 -4.46 17.36 1.54
N PRO A 108 -5.34 18.22 2.07
CA PRO A 108 -5.65 19.52 1.47
C PRO A 108 -4.46 20.48 1.39
N GLU A 109 -3.42 20.24 2.16
CA GLU A 109 -2.25 21.13 2.33
C GLU A 109 -1.13 20.82 1.33
N LEU A 110 -1.30 19.77 0.51
CA LEU A 110 -0.39 19.30 -0.55
C LEU A 110 -0.89 19.69 -1.94
#